data_AF-A0A1U7GID8-F1
#
_entry.id   AF-A0A1U7GID8-F1
#
_cell.length_a   1.000
_cell.length_b   1.000
_cell.length_c   1.000
_cell.angle_alpha   90.00
_cell.angle_beta   90.00
_cell.angle_gamma   90.00
#
_symmetry.space_group_name_H-M   'P 1'
#
loop_
_entity.id
_entity.type
_entity.pdbx_description
1 polymer ?
#
loop_
_entity_poly.entity_id
_entity_poly.type
_entity_poly.pdbx_seq_one_letter_code
_entity_poly.pdbx_strand_id
1 'polypeptide(L)'
;MKAEPAMTHDDPGPSPDDRPPPNPTTVDEPLDPAGFNDRLWLEAVLPILQNPPADLHPNPRVQFALDRLQVAACERAVRILSSDLAPTSA
;
A
#
# COMPACT_ATOMS: atom_id res chain seq x y z
N MET A 1 -12.74 36.39 -59.29
CA MET A 1 -12.66 35.02 -58.75
C MET A 1 -12.33 35.13 -57.26
N LYS A 2 -13.19 34.55 -56.42
CA LYS A 2 -13.07 34.44 -54.95
C LYS A 2 -12.31 33.15 -54.57
N ALA A 3 -11.92 33.08 -53.29
CA ALA A 3 -11.40 31.96 -52.48
C ALA A 3 -9.88 32.09 -52.17
N GLU A 4 -9.36 31.98 -50.94
CA GLU A 4 -9.90 31.58 -49.63
C GLU A 4 -8.98 32.12 -48.50
N PRO A 5 -9.50 32.41 -47.30
CA PRO A 5 -8.71 32.86 -46.16
C PRO A 5 -7.98 31.70 -45.45
N ALA A 6 -6.82 32.01 -44.87
CA ALA A 6 -6.02 31.09 -44.06
C ALA A 6 -6.84 30.50 -42.91
N MET A 7 -7.05 29.19 -42.94
CA MET A 7 -7.57 28.42 -41.81
C MET A 7 -6.46 28.35 -40.76
N THR A 8 -6.47 29.28 -39.81
CA THR A 8 -5.85 29.09 -38.50
C THR A 8 -6.42 27.81 -37.93
N HIS A 9 -5.57 26.79 -37.82
CA HIS A 9 -5.90 25.57 -37.11
C HIS A 9 -6.02 25.95 -35.63
N ASP A 10 -7.24 26.26 -35.18
CA ASP A 10 -7.59 26.22 -33.77
C ASP A 10 -7.33 24.78 -33.31
N ASP A 11 -6.17 24.55 -32.72
CA ASP A 11 -5.88 23.33 -31.99
C ASP A 11 -6.78 23.38 -30.75
N PRO A 12 -7.79 22.49 -30.61
CA PRO A 12 -8.61 22.49 -29.42
C PRO A 12 -7.70 22.13 -28.26
N GLY A 13 -7.51 23.08 -27.35
CA GLY A 13 -6.82 22.82 -26.09
C GLY A 13 -7.38 21.55 -25.42
N PRO A 14 -6.55 20.78 -24.71
CA PRO A 14 -6.93 19.48 -24.18
C PRO A 14 -8.25 19.56 -23.41
N SER A 15 -9.16 18.64 -23.71
CA SER A 15 -10.46 18.54 -23.05
C SER A 15 -10.24 18.51 -21.53
N PRO A 16 -11.01 19.27 -20.72
CA PRO A 16 -10.87 19.24 -19.25
C PRO A 16 -11.13 17.85 -18.65
N ASP A 17 -11.70 16.93 -19.43
CA ASP A 17 -11.93 15.52 -19.08
C ASP A 17 -10.71 14.60 -19.29
N ASP A 18 -9.65 15.04 -19.98
CA ASP A 18 -8.40 14.27 -20.12
C ASP A 18 -7.43 14.50 -18.95
N ARG A 19 -7.88 15.15 -17.88
CA ARG A 19 -7.09 15.28 -16.67
C ARG A 19 -6.97 13.89 -16.05
N PRO A 20 -5.74 13.32 -15.92
CA PRO A 20 -5.57 12.11 -15.15
C PRO A 20 -6.16 12.38 -13.74
N PRO A 21 -6.86 11.40 -13.14
CA PRO A 21 -7.31 11.56 -11.76
C PRO A 21 -6.11 11.98 -10.92
N PRO A 22 -6.29 12.87 -9.93
CA PRO A 22 -5.19 13.27 -9.08
C PRO A 22 -4.51 12.00 -8.56
N ASN A 23 -3.20 11.89 -8.81
CA ASN A 23 -2.37 10.86 -8.18
C ASN A 23 -2.78 10.79 -6.71
N PRO A 24 -3.07 9.62 -6.14
CA PRO A 24 -3.32 9.50 -4.71
C PRO A 24 -1.99 9.67 -3.99
N THR A 25 -1.51 10.91 -3.94
CA THR A 25 -0.45 11.34 -3.05
C THR A 25 -1.07 12.32 -2.08
N THR A 26 -1.91 11.84 -1.18
CA THR A 26 -1.93 12.25 0.24
C THR A 26 -2.88 11.33 0.99
N VAL A 27 -2.36 10.35 1.70
CA VAL A 27 -3.00 9.92 2.95
C VAL A 27 -1.91 9.89 4.02
N ASP A 28 -1.24 11.03 4.21
CA ASP A 28 -0.75 11.38 5.55
C ASP A 28 -1.91 12.12 6.24
N GLU A 29 -3.00 11.39 6.46
CA GLU A 29 -3.96 11.78 7.46
C GLU A 29 -3.23 11.64 8.80
N PRO A 30 -3.14 12.69 9.65
CA PRO A 30 -2.49 12.55 10.94
C PRO A 30 -3.32 11.54 11.73
N LEU A 31 -2.81 10.31 11.78
CA LEU A 31 -3.40 9.24 12.58
C LEU A 31 -3.59 9.80 13.99
N ASP A 32 -4.82 9.72 14.49
CA ASP A 32 -5.11 9.96 15.90
C ASP A 32 -4.08 9.18 16.74
N PRO A 33 -3.41 9.80 17.74
CA PRO A 33 -2.49 9.08 18.63
C PRO A 33 -3.13 7.84 19.29
N ALA A 34 -4.47 7.79 19.40
CA ALA A 34 -5.19 6.59 19.79
C ALA A 34 -5.00 5.44 18.76
N GLY A 35 -5.16 5.71 17.47
CA GLY A 35 -5.00 4.73 16.39
C GLY A 35 -3.54 4.39 16.05
N PHE A 36 -2.57 5.23 16.42
CA PHE A 36 -1.14 4.90 16.29
C PHE A 36 -0.75 3.71 17.15
N ASN A 37 -1.19 3.67 18.41
CA ASN A 37 -0.91 2.55 19.32
C ASN A 37 -1.55 1.24 18.82
N ASP A 38 -2.73 1.34 18.21
CA ASP A 38 -3.45 0.20 17.62
C ASP A 38 -2.73 -0.41 16.40
N ARG A 39 -1.76 0.30 15.80
CA ARG A 39 -1.01 -0.15 14.61
C ARG A 39 0.48 -0.40 14.85
N LEU A 40 1.01 -0.18 16.05
CA LEU A 40 2.43 -0.47 16.37
C LEU A 40 2.81 -1.93 16.09
N TRP A 41 1.86 -2.85 16.20
CA TRP A 41 2.09 -4.25 15.85
C TRP A 41 2.28 -4.46 14.35
N LEU A 42 1.64 -3.64 13.48
CA LEU A 42 1.86 -3.70 12.03
C LEU A 42 3.27 -3.27 11.69
N GLU A 43 3.79 -2.20 12.32
CA GLU A 43 5.17 -1.76 12.13
C GLU A 43 6.19 -2.84 12.53
N ALA A 44 5.87 -3.64 13.55
CA ALA A 44 6.72 -4.75 13.97
C ALA A 44 6.61 -6.00 13.08
N VAL A 45 5.43 -6.28 12.52
CA VAL A 45 5.14 -7.53 11.79
C VAL A 45 5.38 -7.39 10.28
N LEU A 46 5.03 -6.25 9.68
CA LEU A 46 5.17 -6.03 8.23
C LEU A 46 6.60 -6.23 7.71
N PRO A 47 7.68 -5.76 8.37
CA PRO A 47 9.03 -5.98 7.88
C PRO A 47 9.40 -7.46 7.77
N ILE A 48 8.85 -8.30 8.64
CA ILE A 48 9.08 -9.76 8.64
C ILE A 48 8.36 -10.41 7.45
N LEU A 49 7.15 -9.94 7.12
CA LEU A 49 6.31 -10.52 6.08
C LEU A 49 6.66 -10.03 4.67
N GLN A 50 7.05 -8.76 4.54
CA GLN A 50 7.24 -8.11 3.24
C GLN A 50 8.65 -8.28 2.66
N ASN A 51 9.62 -8.67 3.48
CA ASN A 51 11.01 -8.82 3.04
C ASN A 51 11.52 -10.26 3.22
N PRO A 52 10.89 -11.26 2.58
CA PRO A 52 11.47 -12.59 2.53
C PRO A 52 12.83 -12.52 1.82
N PRO A 53 13.84 -13.27 2.28
CA PRO A 53 15.12 -13.33 1.57
C PRO A 53 14.88 -13.89 0.16
N ALA A 54 15.44 -13.22 -0.85
CA ALA A 54 15.29 -13.63 -2.25
C ALA A 54 15.91 -15.01 -2.54
N ASP A 55 16.97 -15.34 -1.79
CA ASP A 55 17.70 -16.61 -1.87
C ASP A 55 17.72 -17.32 -0.52
N LEU A 56 17.93 -18.64 -0.55
CA LEU A 56 18.13 -19.43 0.66
C LEU A 56 19.40 -18.99 1.39
N HIS A 57 19.29 -18.85 2.71
CA HIS A 57 20.42 -18.54 3.55
C HIS A 57 21.42 -19.71 3.56
N PRO A 58 22.74 -19.46 3.39
CA PRO A 58 23.74 -20.52 3.26
C PRO A 58 23.87 -21.39 4.52
N ASN A 59 23.51 -20.85 5.68
CA ASN A 59 23.42 -21.62 6.93
C ASN A 59 21.99 -22.15 7.13
N PRO A 60 21.78 -23.49 7.14
CA PRO A 60 20.44 -24.08 7.25
C PRO A 60 19.76 -23.83 8.59
N ARG A 61 20.51 -23.61 9.67
CA ARG A 61 19.93 -23.27 10.98
C ARG A 61 19.34 -21.87 11.00
N VAL A 62 19.99 -20.94 10.29
CA VAL A 62 19.50 -19.57 10.16
C VAL A 62 18.29 -19.54 9.22
N GLN A 63 18.32 -20.29 8.11
CA GLN A 63 17.15 -20.45 7.24
C GLN A 63 15.94 -20.96 8.03
N PHE A 64 16.13 -22.04 8.80
CA PHE A 64 15.07 -22.58 9.66
C PHE A 64 14.53 -21.55 10.67
N ALA A 65 15.41 -20.77 11.29
CA ALA A 65 14.97 -19.72 12.22
C ALA A 65 14.16 -18.62 11.52
N LEU A 66 14.55 -18.22 10.31
CA LEU A 66 13.81 -17.25 9.48
C LEU A 66 12.44 -17.81 9.08
N ASP A 67 12.37 -19.06 8.64
CA ASP A 67 11.11 -19.72 8.27
C ASP A 67 10.15 -19.76 9.47
N ARG A 68 10.66 -20.12 10.67
CA ARG A 68 9.86 -20.14 11.90
C ARG A 68 9.40 -18.75 12.32
N LEU A 69 10.23 -17.73 12.13
CA LEU A 69 9.89 -16.34 12.41
C LEU A 69 8.74 -15.86 11.50
N GLN A 70 8.79 -16.18 10.20
CA GLN A 70 7.74 -15.83 9.25
C GLN A 70 6.41 -16.50 9.61
N VAL A 71 6.43 -17.80 9.93
CA VAL A 71 5.22 -18.52 10.37
C VAL A 71 4.63 -17.87 11.62
N ALA A 72 5.45 -17.58 12.64
CA ALA A 72 4.99 -16.94 13.86
C ALA A 72 4.43 -15.53 13.63
N ALA A 73 5.01 -14.77 12.70
CA ALA A 73 4.53 -13.45 12.30
C ALA A 73 3.15 -13.54 11.62
N CYS A 74 2.96 -14.48 10.68
CA CYS A 74 1.67 -14.75 10.05
C CYS A 74 0.61 -15.14 11.07
N GLU A 75 0.91 -16.09 11.96
CA GLU A 75 -0.02 -16.53 13.02
C GLU A 75 -0.44 -15.38 13.94
N ARG A 76 0.52 -14.51 14.30
CA ARG A 76 0.24 -13.32 15.11
C ARG A 76 -0.63 -12.31 14.38
N ALA A 77 -0.34 -12.04 13.11
CA ALA A 77 -1.15 -11.14 12.29
C ALA A 77 -2.59 -11.65 12.18
N VAL A 78 -2.77 -12.94 11.89
CA VAL A 78 -4.10 -13.56 11.82
C VAL A 78 -4.84 -13.41 13.15
N ARG A 79 -4.19 -13.66 14.29
CA ARG A 79 -4.83 -13.53 15.60
C ARG A 79 -5.30 -12.10 15.89
N ILE A 80 -4.49 -11.10 15.56
CA ILE A 80 -4.83 -9.69 15.79
C ILE A 80 -5.96 -9.24 14.84
N LEU A 81 -5.83 -9.53 13.54
CA LEU A 81 -6.89 -9.24 12.58
C LEU A 81 -8.21 -9.95 12.93
N SER A 82 -8.13 -11.17 13.47
CA SER A 82 -9.33 -11.90 13.92
C SER A 82 -9.95 -11.29 15.17
N SER A 83 -9.15 -10.71 16.09
CA SER A 83 -9.71 -10.01 17.26
C SER A 83 -10.41 -8.71 16.87
N ASP A 84 -9.92 -8.03 15.82
CA ASP A 84 -10.53 -6.79 15.31
C ASP A 84 -11.87 -7.06 14.60
N LEU A 85 -12.07 -8.27 14.08
CA LEU A 85 -13.31 -8.71 13.42
C LEU A 85 -14.35 -9.27 14.40
N ALA A 86 -14.01 -9.48 15.67
CA ALA A 86 -14.99 -9.90 16.66
C ALA A 86 -16.04 -8.80 16.80
N PRO A 87 -17.33 -9.06 16.50
CA PRO A 87 -18.34 -8.03 16.60
C PRO A 87 -18.36 -7.52 18.04
N THR A 88 -18.33 -6.20 18.20
CA THR A 88 -18.78 -5.55 19.42
C THR A 88 -20.26 -5.86 19.56
N SER A 89 -20.60 -7.05 20.07
CA SER A 89 -21.99 -7.34 20.43
C SER A 89 -22.33 -6.48 21.63
N ALA A 90 -23.32 -5.63 21.41
CA ALA A 90 -24.18 -5.07 22.43
C ALA A 90 -24.82 -6.17 23.31
#